data_AF-A0A7Y5YPH7-F1
#
_entry.id   AF-A0A7Y5YPH7-F1
#
_cell.length_a   1.000
_cell.length_b   1.000
_cell.length_c   1.000
_cell.angle_alpha   90.00
_cell.angle_beta   90.00
_cell.angle_gamma   90.00
#
_symmetry.space_group_name_H-M   'P 1'
#
loop_
_entity.id
_entity.type
_entity.pdbx_description
1 polymer ?
#
loop_
_entity_poly.entity_id
_entity_poly.type
_entity_poly.pdbx_seq_one_letter_code
_entity_poly.pdbx_strand_id
1 'polypeptide(L)'
;MSSDIWCDISNELERYSSSYTIIRQYLSVYEEKCISLIQKVSACFSFEEARESFDELHEVQRNLSTIKYKFEFPLNDRLLDFTYYLDRDDDYSRKYWYEQVRNGLKCPLSDI
;
A
#
# COMPACT_ATOMS: atom_id res chain seq x y z
N MET A 1 6.73 20.29 -39.09
CA MET A 1 5.60 20.36 -38.15
C MET A 1 5.25 19.02 -37.52
N SER A 2 5.31 17.87 -38.22
CA SER A 2 5.11 16.54 -37.58
C SER A 2 6.30 16.08 -36.71
N SER A 3 7.52 16.50 -37.04
CA SER A 3 8.74 16.15 -36.30
C SER A 3 8.79 16.74 -34.89
N ASP A 4 8.25 17.94 -34.69
CA ASP A 4 8.34 18.65 -33.41
C ASP A 4 7.41 18.03 -32.37
N ILE A 5 6.18 17.68 -32.78
CA ILE A 5 5.20 16.99 -31.93
C ILE A 5 5.73 15.62 -31.48
N TRP A 6 6.40 14.89 -32.36
CA TRP A 6 6.99 13.60 -32.00
C TRP A 6 8.11 13.75 -30.96
N CYS A 7 9.00 14.75 -31.13
CA CYS A 7 10.03 15.03 -30.15
C CYS A 7 9.44 15.36 -28.78
N ASP A 8 8.39 16.19 -28.72
CA ASP A 8 7.72 16.54 -27.46
C ASP A 8 7.07 15.31 -26.81
N ILE A 9 6.35 14.49 -27.58
CA ILE A 9 5.77 13.23 -27.08
C ILE A 9 6.85 12.27 -26.58
N SER A 10 7.96 12.12 -27.31
CA SER A 10 9.06 11.24 -26.91
C SER A 10 9.66 11.67 -25.57
N ASN A 11 9.88 12.96 -25.39
CA ASN A 11 10.41 13.51 -24.13
C ASN A 11 9.45 13.26 -22.95
N GLU A 12 8.14 13.42 -23.16
CA GLU A 12 7.16 13.14 -22.10
C GLU A 12 7.03 11.64 -21.80
N LEU A 13 7.16 10.77 -22.80
CA LEU A 13 7.19 9.31 -22.60
C LEU A 13 8.43 8.87 -21.80
N GLU A 14 9.59 9.47 -22.03
CA GLU A 14 10.80 9.21 -21.26
C GLU A 14 10.66 9.65 -19.79
N ARG A 15 10.05 10.82 -19.55
CA ARG A 15 9.73 11.31 -18.20
C ARG A 15 8.72 10.41 -17.51
N TYR A 16 7.68 9.99 -18.22
CA TYR A 16 6.68 9.06 -17.72
C TYR A 16 7.31 7.72 -17.34
N SER A 17 8.11 7.13 -18.23
CA SER A 17 8.79 5.85 -17.99
C SER A 17 9.71 5.89 -16.77
N SER A 18 10.49 6.98 -16.65
CA SER A 18 11.37 7.20 -15.50
C SER A 18 10.59 7.34 -14.21
N SER A 19 9.54 8.18 -14.21
CA SER A 19 8.68 8.40 -13.04
C SER A 19 7.94 7.14 -12.63
N TYR A 20 7.40 6.40 -13.60
CA TYR A 20 6.69 5.14 -13.38
C TYR A 20 7.58 4.11 -12.69
N THR A 21 8.83 3.97 -13.15
CA THR A 21 9.82 3.07 -12.55
C THR A 21 10.12 3.44 -11.10
N ILE A 22 10.34 4.72 -10.82
CA ILE A 22 10.63 5.22 -9.46
C ILE A 22 9.42 4.99 -8.54
N ILE A 23 8.21 5.30 -8.99
CA ILE A 23 6.99 5.08 -8.19
C ILE A 23 6.83 3.60 -7.87
N ARG A 24 7.06 2.69 -8.83
CA ARG A 24 7.02 1.24 -8.59
C ARG A 24 8.01 0.79 -7.51
N GLN A 25 9.22 1.34 -7.49
CA GLN A 25 10.21 1.04 -6.44
C GLN A 25 9.71 1.47 -5.05
N TYR A 26 9.12 2.67 -4.93
CA TYR A 26 8.53 3.12 -3.67
C TYR A 26 7.33 2.28 -3.25
N LEU A 27 6.52 1.80 -4.20
CA LEU A 27 5.42 0.88 -3.89
C LEU A 27 5.93 -0.45 -3.33
N SER A 28 7.06 -0.98 -3.82
CA SER A 28 7.69 -2.16 -3.22
C SER A 28 8.15 -1.91 -1.78
N VAL A 29 8.67 -0.71 -1.48
CA VAL A 29 8.99 -0.32 -0.08
C VAL A 29 7.73 -0.25 0.79
N TYR A 30 6.61 0.24 0.24
CA TYR A 30 5.32 0.22 0.94
C TYR A 30 4.86 -1.21 1.24
N GLU A 31 5.01 -2.16 0.32
CA GLU A 31 4.70 -3.57 0.56
C GLU A 31 5.52 -4.14 1.73
N GLU A 32 6.83 -3.92 1.73
CA GLU A 32 7.73 -4.36 2.80
C GLU A 32 7.34 -3.74 4.15
N LYS A 33 7.00 -2.43 4.15
CA LYS A 33 6.52 -1.73 5.35
C LYS A 33 5.22 -2.37 5.87
N CYS A 34 4.26 -2.68 5.00
CA CYS A 34 3.01 -3.32 5.40
C CYS A 34 3.28 -4.70 6.02
N ILE A 35 4.13 -5.52 5.41
CA ILE A 35 4.51 -6.84 5.93
C ILE A 35 5.14 -6.70 7.33
N SER A 36 6.08 -5.76 7.49
CA SER A 36 6.72 -5.50 8.78
C SER A 36 5.72 -5.07 9.86
N LEU A 37 4.78 -4.19 9.52
CA LEU A 37 3.74 -3.74 10.45
C LEU A 37 2.79 -4.88 10.85
N ILE A 38 2.38 -5.72 9.90
CA ILE A 38 1.53 -6.89 10.17
C ILE A 38 2.28 -7.87 11.11
N GLN A 39 3.58 -8.08 10.88
CA GLN A 39 4.41 -8.90 11.78
C GLN A 39 4.50 -8.30 13.17
N LYS A 40 4.68 -6.98 13.30
CA LYS A 40 4.66 -6.30 14.61
C LYS A 40 3.32 -6.50 15.33
N VAL A 41 2.20 -6.29 14.64
CA VAL A 41 0.85 -6.53 15.19
C VAL A 41 0.72 -7.98 15.69
N SER A 42 1.19 -8.95 14.91
CA SER A 42 1.13 -10.38 15.29
C SER A 42 1.95 -10.72 16.54
N ALA A 43 3.01 -9.95 16.81
CA ALA A 43 3.91 -10.14 17.95
C ALA A 43 3.44 -9.43 19.23
N CYS A 44 2.48 -8.50 19.14
CA CYS A 44 1.93 -7.80 20.30
C CYS A 44 1.09 -8.73 21.20
N PHE A 45 1.27 -8.61 22.51
CA PHE A 45 0.54 -9.42 23.50
C PHE A 45 -0.88 -8.91 23.74
N SER A 46 -1.14 -7.63 23.43
CA SER A 46 -2.45 -7.01 23.56
C SER A 46 -2.82 -6.15 22.34
N PHE A 47 -4.12 -5.88 22.19
CA PHE A 47 -4.62 -4.95 21.17
C PHE A 47 -4.11 -3.51 21.40
N GLU A 48 -3.95 -3.11 22.67
CA GLU A 48 -3.48 -1.77 23.01
C GLU A 48 -2.04 -1.53 22.52
N GLU A 49 -1.16 -2.52 22.68
CA GLU A 49 0.21 -2.48 22.14
C GLU A 49 0.25 -2.41 20.61
N ALA A 50 -0.75 -2.95 19.92
CA ALA A 50 -0.81 -2.97 18.47
C ALA A 50 -1.34 -1.65 17.87
N ARG A 51 -1.87 -0.71 18.68
CA ARG A 51 -2.55 0.51 18.18
C ARG A 51 -1.65 1.35 17.29
N GLU A 52 -0.41 1.61 17.70
CA GLU A 52 0.53 2.41 16.90
C GLU A 52 0.82 1.75 15.54
N SER A 53 0.93 0.41 15.51
CA SER A 53 1.12 -0.31 14.25
C SER A 53 -0.11 -0.23 13.34
N PHE A 54 -1.32 -0.22 13.92
CA PHE A 54 -2.55 0.03 13.15
C PHE A 54 -2.62 1.46 12.61
N ASP A 55 -2.21 2.46 13.40
CA ASP A 55 -2.17 3.84 12.94
C ASP A 55 -1.27 3.99 11.72
N GLU A 56 -0.09 3.37 11.75
CA GLU A 56 0.82 3.32 10.60
C GLU A 56 0.24 2.53 9.41
N LEU A 57 -0.42 1.39 9.64
CA LEU A 57 -1.07 0.61 8.57
C LEU A 57 -2.13 1.42 7.85
N HIS A 58 -2.97 2.15 8.59
CA HIS A 58 -4.01 2.98 8.00
C HIS A 58 -3.45 4.25 7.36
N GLU A 59 -2.32 4.79 7.83
CA GLU A 59 -1.61 5.86 7.12
C GLU A 59 -1.13 5.38 5.75
N VAL A 60 -0.51 4.20 5.70
CA VAL A 60 -0.10 3.57 4.44
C VAL A 60 -1.31 3.34 3.53
N GLN A 61 -2.41 2.80 4.07
CA GLN A 61 -3.63 2.57 3.31
C GLN A 61 -4.17 3.87 2.69
N ARG A 62 -4.23 4.97 3.45
CA ARG A 62 -4.70 6.28 2.93
C ARG A 62 -3.81 6.81 1.81
N ASN A 63 -2.49 6.61 1.92
CA ASN A 63 -1.54 6.99 0.88
C ASN A 63 -1.75 6.15 -0.39
N LEU A 64 -1.92 4.84 -0.27
CA LEU A 64 -2.21 3.94 -1.40
C LEU A 64 -3.57 4.24 -2.05
N SER A 65 -4.59 4.53 -1.25
CA SER A 65 -5.90 5.01 -1.74
C SER A 65 -5.76 6.31 -2.54
N THR A 66 -4.92 7.24 -2.08
CA THR A 66 -4.65 8.48 -2.82
C THR A 66 -3.94 8.19 -4.14
N ILE A 67 -2.92 7.31 -4.14
CA ILE A 67 -2.22 6.88 -5.35
C ILE A 67 -3.20 6.27 -6.37
N LYS A 68 -4.10 5.40 -5.91
CA LYS A 68 -5.08 4.69 -6.75
C LYS A 68 -6.17 5.62 -7.29
N TYR A 69 -6.83 6.40 -6.44
CA TYR A 69 -8.05 7.10 -6.83
C TYR A 69 -7.83 8.55 -7.24
N LYS A 70 -6.85 9.25 -6.65
CA LYS A 70 -6.57 10.66 -7.00
C LYS A 70 -5.62 10.76 -8.19
N PHE A 71 -4.60 9.90 -8.22
CA PHE A 71 -3.57 9.92 -9.26
C PHE A 71 -3.75 8.85 -10.32
N GLU A 72 -4.76 7.97 -10.17
CA GLU A 72 -5.07 6.88 -11.10
C GLU A 72 -3.86 5.99 -11.40
N PHE A 73 -2.91 5.90 -10.46
CA PHE A 73 -1.69 5.13 -10.67
C PHE A 73 -1.96 3.65 -10.35
N PRO A 74 -1.56 2.72 -11.25
CA PRO A 74 -1.87 1.31 -11.09
C PRO A 74 -1.06 0.69 -9.94
N LEU A 75 -1.78 0.20 -8.93
CA LEU A 75 -1.24 -0.68 -7.88
C LEU A 75 -1.22 -2.14 -8.38
N ASN A 76 -0.37 -2.98 -7.80
CA ASN A 76 -0.47 -4.44 -8.03
C ASN A 76 -1.56 -5.06 -7.14
N ASP A 77 -1.90 -6.32 -7.41
CA ASP A 77 -3.00 -7.02 -6.74
C ASP A 77 -2.85 -7.04 -5.22
N ARG A 78 -1.62 -7.24 -4.72
CA ARG A 78 -1.29 -7.22 -3.29
C ARG A 78 -1.65 -5.90 -2.63
N LEU A 79 -1.18 -4.78 -3.19
CA LEU A 79 -1.48 -3.45 -2.67
C LEU A 79 -2.95 -3.06 -2.90
N LEU A 80 -3.59 -3.54 -3.97
CA LEU A 80 -5.02 -3.33 -4.21
C LEU A 80 -5.87 -4.00 -3.13
N ASP A 81 -5.59 -5.27 -2.83
CA ASP A 81 -6.26 -6.03 -1.78
C ASP A 81 -6.05 -5.36 -0.43
N PHE A 82 -4.79 -5.02 -0.09
CA PHE A 82 -4.48 -4.28 1.13
C PHE A 82 -5.30 -2.98 1.25
N THR A 83 -5.35 -2.21 0.17
CA THR A 83 -6.08 -0.93 0.13
C THR A 83 -7.57 -1.11 0.36
N TYR A 84 -8.15 -2.19 -0.17
CA TYR A 84 -9.57 -2.53 -0.02
C TYR A 84 -9.89 -3.02 1.40
N TYR A 85 -9.12 -3.97 1.92
CA TYR A 85 -9.39 -4.62 3.20
C TYR A 85 -9.18 -3.73 4.42
N LEU A 86 -8.25 -2.76 4.34
CA LEU A 86 -7.96 -1.81 5.43
C LEU A 86 -8.61 -0.42 5.24
N ASP A 87 -9.54 -0.26 4.30
CA ASP A 87 -10.20 1.04 4.05
C ASP A 87 -11.03 1.52 5.25
N ARG A 88 -11.66 0.57 5.96
CA ARG A 88 -12.37 0.86 7.19
C ARG A 88 -11.38 0.97 8.35
N ASP A 89 -11.29 2.16 8.93
CA ASP A 89 -10.45 2.48 10.10
C ASP A 89 -11.32 2.86 11.31
N ASP A 90 -11.83 1.84 12.00
CA ASP A 90 -12.50 1.99 13.30
C ASP A 90 -12.10 0.91 14.30
N ASP A 91 -12.42 1.11 15.58
CA ASP A 91 -12.02 0.21 16.67
C ASP A 91 -12.51 -1.24 16.47
N TYR A 92 -13.64 -1.46 15.79
CA TYR A 92 -14.14 -2.81 15.49
C TYR A 92 -13.34 -3.49 14.38
N SER A 93 -13.08 -2.77 13.29
CA SER A 93 -12.26 -3.26 12.18
C SER A 93 -10.82 -3.56 12.63
N ARG A 94 -10.23 -2.71 13.46
CA ARG A 94 -8.90 -2.94 14.04
C ARG A 94 -8.86 -4.17 14.95
N LYS A 95 -9.87 -4.35 15.82
CA LYS A 95 -9.98 -5.56 16.66
C LYS A 95 -10.15 -6.83 15.83
N TYR A 96 -11.00 -6.78 14.81
CA TYR A 96 -11.17 -7.88 13.86
C TYR A 96 -9.83 -8.26 13.23
N TRP A 97 -9.11 -7.29 12.65
CA TRP A 97 -7.82 -7.55 12.02
C TRP A 97 -6.74 -7.99 12.99
N TYR A 98 -6.74 -7.49 14.23
CA TYR A 98 -5.84 -7.96 15.29
C TYR A 98 -6.02 -9.46 15.54
N GLU A 99 -7.27 -9.92 15.66
CA GLU A 99 -7.60 -11.34 15.81
C GLU A 99 -7.21 -12.15 14.57
N GLN A 100 -7.50 -11.65 13.37
CA GLN A 100 -7.14 -12.35 12.12
C GLN A 100 -5.64 -12.56 12.00
N VAL A 101 -4.86 -11.49 12.17
CA VAL A 101 -3.40 -11.50 12.08
C VAL A 101 -2.79 -12.44 13.13
N ARG A 102 -3.32 -12.42 14.35
CA ARG A 102 -2.85 -13.31 15.44
C ARG A 102 -3.19 -14.78 15.23
N ASN A 103 -4.29 -15.09 14.55
CA ASN A 103 -4.70 -16.46 14.24
C ASN A 103 -3.94 -17.05 13.04
N GLY A 104 -2.87 -16.38 12.57
CA GLY A 104 -2.12 -16.79 11.38
C GLY A 104 -2.92 -16.60 10.10
N LEU A 105 -4.08 -15.92 10.17
CA LEU A 105 -4.84 -15.58 8.99
C LEU A 105 -4.07 -14.47 8.30
N LYS A 106 -3.47 -14.90 7.20
CA LYS A 106 -2.64 -14.11 6.34
C LYS A 106 -3.41 -12.87 5.91
N CYS A 107 -3.08 -11.71 6.50
CA CYS A 107 -3.48 -10.41 5.95
C CYS A 107 -3.14 -10.44 4.43
N PRO A 108 -3.91 -9.77 3.54
CA PRO A 108 -3.79 -9.79 2.06
C PRO A 108 -2.39 -9.63 1.40
N LEU A 109 -1.31 -9.64 2.17
CA LEU A 109 0.08 -9.56 1.73
C LEU A 109 0.95 -10.76 2.13
N SER A 110 0.48 -11.73 2.91
CA SER A 110 1.38 -12.73 3.54
C SER A 110 1.65 -14.02 2.75
N ASP A 111 1.63 -14.01 1.41
CA ASP A 111 2.15 -15.13 0.59
C ASP A 111 3.68 -15.30 0.62
N ILE A 112 4.33 -14.91 1.72
CA ILE A 112 5.77 -15.14 2.00
C ILE A 112 5.88 -15.92 3.31
#